data_AF-A0A2M7S7Z0-F1
#
_entry.id   AF-A0A2M7S7Z0-F1
#
_cell.length_a   1.000
_cell.length_b   1.000
_cell.length_c   1.000
_cell.angle_alpha   90.00
_cell.angle_beta   90.00
_cell.angle_gamma   90.00
#
_symmetry.space_group_name_H-M   'P 1'
#
loop_
_entity.id
_entity.type
_entity.pdbx_description
1 polymer ?
#
loop_
_entity_poly.entity_id
_entity_poly.type
_entity_poly.pdbx_seq_one_letter_code
_entity_poly.pdbx_strand_id
1 'polypeptide(L)' 'MKSYLKKIDEVIARGPFEATWESLLKYRVPRWYEDAKFGIFIHWGVYSVPAFLGEWYPRQMYQKDTAEFKHHIETY' A
#
# COMPACT_ATOMS: atom_id res chain seq x y z
N MET A 1 -19.87 17.49 -1.61
CA MET A 1 -18.57 17.45 -0.90
C MET A 1 -18.73 17.67 0.60
N LYS A 2 -19.28 18.80 1.08
CA LYS A 2 -19.47 19.07 2.52
C LYS A 2 -20.32 18.02 3.27
N SER A 3 -21.35 17.47 2.62
CA SER A 3 -22.19 16.40 3.18
C SER A 3 -21.45 15.07 3.40
N TYR A 4 -20.49 14.76 2.54
CA TYR A 4 -19.70 13.53 2.63
C TYR A 4 -18.67 13.62 3.76
N LEU A 5 -18.01 14.78 3.91
CA LEU A 5 -17.09 15.04 5.01
C LEU A 5 -17.81 14.95 6.36
N LYS A 6 -18.99 15.57 6.50
CA LYS A 6 -19.80 15.45 7.71
C LYS A 6 -20.13 13.99 8.06
N LYS A 7 -20.44 13.16 7.05
CA LYS A 7 -20.70 11.73 7.25
C LYS A 7 -19.44 11.00 7.74
N ILE A 8 -18.26 11.34 7.23
CA ILE A 8 -16.98 10.80 7.70
C ILE A 8 -16.78 11.15 9.18
N ASP A 9 -16.96 12.43 9.54
CA ASP A 9 -16.78 12.91 10.92
C ASP A 9 -17.73 12.19 11.89
N GLU A 10 -19.00 12.02 11.50
CA GLU A 10 -19.99 11.28 12.32
C GLU A 10 -19.63 9.80 12.49
N VAL A 11 -19.02 9.15 11.48
CA VAL A 11 -18.58 7.76 11.57
C VAL A 11 -17.36 7.63 12.48
N ILE A 12 -16.39 8.54 12.35
CA ILE A 12 -15.20 8.60 13.20
C ILE A 12 -15.62 8.79 14.66
N ALA A 13 -16.47 9.79 14.94
CA ALA A 13 -16.92 10.13 16.29
C ALA A 13 -17.74 9.02 16.99
N ARG A 14 -18.34 8.09 16.24
CA ARG A 14 -19.04 6.92 16.79
C ARG A 14 -18.13 5.71 16.97
N GLY A 15 -16.92 5.75 16.41
CA GLY A 15 -15.93 4.69 16.54
C GLY A 15 -15.28 4.68 17.93
N PRO A 16 -14.58 3.59 18.29
CA PRO A 16 -13.93 3.47 19.59
C PRO A 16 -12.57 4.20 19.68
N PHE A 17 -12.12 4.84 18.59
CA PHE A 17 -10.80 5.47 18.48
C PHE A 17 -10.92 6.94 18.06
N GLU A 18 -10.03 7.75 18.63
CA GLU A 18 -9.84 9.16 18.29
C GLU A 18 -8.55 9.31 17.48
N ALA A 19 -8.41 10.40 16.72
CA ALA A 19 -7.20 10.71 15.95
C ALA A 19 -6.05 11.24 16.83
N THR A 20 -5.81 10.60 17.99
CA THR A 20 -4.72 10.93 18.92
C THR A 20 -3.92 9.68 19.26
N TRP A 21 -2.64 9.86 19.59
CA TRP A 21 -1.75 8.75 19.94
C TRP A 21 -2.25 7.97 21.16
N GLU A 22 -2.74 8.68 22.18
CA GLU A 22 -3.26 8.09 23.42
C GLU A 22 -4.45 7.16 23.16
N SER A 23 -5.27 7.47 22.14
CA SER A 23 -6.39 6.62 21.75
C SER A 23 -5.92 5.42 20.92
N LEU A 24 -5.07 5.64 19.92
CA LEU A 24 -4.60 4.58 19.02
C LEU A 24 -3.75 3.51 19.73
N LEU A 25 -2.99 3.89 20.76
CA LEU A 25 -2.21 2.94 21.59
C LEU A 25 -3.08 1.95 22.38
N LYS A 26 -4.40 2.19 22.48
CA LYS A 26 -5.35 1.25 23.08
C LYS A 26 -5.69 0.08 22.16
N TYR A 27 -5.33 0.14 20.88
CA TYR A 27 -5.52 -0.98 19.96
C TYR A 27 -4.80 -2.24 20.48
N ARG A 28 -5.44 -3.38 20.25
CA ARG A 28 -4.89 -4.70 20.54
C ARG A 28 -4.97 -5.51 19.25
N VAL A 29 -3.84 -6.11 18.88
CA VAL A 29 -3.78 -7.03 17.74
C VAL A 29 -4.78 -8.17 18.01
N PRO A 30 -5.66 -8.51 17.06
CA PRO A 30 -6.65 -9.55 17.29
C PRO A 30 -5.95 -10.92 17.38
N ARG A 31 -6.43 -11.76 18.30
CA ARG A 31 -5.82 -13.07 18.59
C ARG A 31 -5.61 -13.94 17.35
N TRP A 32 -6.54 -13.93 16.39
CA TRP A 32 -6.40 -14.73 15.17
C TRP A 32 -5.17 -14.34 14.35
N TYR A 33 -4.80 -13.05 14.33
CA TYR A 33 -3.62 -12.58 13.59
C TYR A 33 -2.35 -12.97 14.32
N GLU A 34 -2.35 -12.87 15.65
CA GLU A 34 -1.26 -13.37 16.47
C GLU A 34 -1.09 -14.88 16.30
N ASP A 35 -2.18 -15.64 16.25
CA ASP A 35 -2.19 -17.11 16.10
C ASP A 35 -1.83 -17.59 14.69
N ALA A 36 -1.98 -16.75 13.66
CA ALA A 36 -1.77 -17.15 12.26
C ALA A 36 -0.31 -17.55 11.94
N LYS A 37 0.68 -16.87 12.53
CA LYS A 37 2.15 -17.08 12.41
C LYS A 37 2.78 -17.03 11.01
N PHE A 38 2.06 -17.38 9.95
CA PHE A 38 2.55 -17.44 8.59
C PHE A 38 1.54 -16.78 7.64
N GLY A 39 2.04 -15.95 6.74
CA GLY A 39 1.26 -15.27 5.72
C GLY A 39 2.03 -15.18 4.41
N ILE A 40 1.29 -15.17 3.31
CA ILE A 40 1.84 -14.96 1.97
C ILE A 40 1.39 -13.59 1.50
N PHE A 41 2.36 -12.75 1.13
CA PHE A 41 2.10 -11.48 0.48
C PHE A 41 2.57 -11.53 -0.97
N ILE A 42 1.85 -10.84 -1.85
CA ILE A 42 2.06 -10.90 -3.30
C ILE A 42 2.26 -9.48 -3.81
N HIS A 43 3.44 -9.21 -4.37
CA HIS A 43 3.70 -8.00 -5.15
C HIS A 43 3.27 -8.25 -6.60
N TRP A 44 2.03 -7.87 -6.92
CA TRP A 44 1.49 -7.98 -8.27
C TRP A 44 0.77 -6.69 -8.68
N GLY A 45 1.11 -6.18 -9.86
CA GLY A 45 0.53 -4.97 -10.41
C GLY A 45 0.99 -4.74 -11.84
N VAL A 46 0.75 -3.53 -12.37
CA VAL A 46 1.20 -3.18 -13.74
C VAL A 46 2.71 -3.27 -13.92
N TYR A 47 3.49 -3.09 -12.86
CA TYR A 47 4.95 -3.31 -12.88
C TYR A 47 5.34 -4.78 -13.12
N SER A 48 4.42 -5.73 -12.96
CA SER A 48 4.66 -7.14 -13.27
C SER A 48 4.50 -7.45 -14.76
N VAL A 49 3.89 -6.56 -15.54
CA VAL A 49 3.63 -6.77 -16.99
C VAL A 49 4.93 -6.91 -17.79
N PRO A 50 5.96 -6.07 -17.60
CA PRO A 50 7.23 -6.23 -18.31
C PRO A 50 7.98 -7.52 -17.93
N ALA A 51 7.63 -8.15 -16.80
CA ALA A 51 8.30 -9.32 -16.25
C ALA A 51 9.84 -9.19 -16.22
N PHE A 52 10.32 -7.96 -16.01
CA PHE A 52 11.73 -7.61 -16.07
C PHE A 52 12.11 -6.85 -14.80
N LEU A 53 13.05 -7.43 -14.04
CA LEU A 53 13.47 -6.94 -12.73
C LEU A 53 12.29 -6.84 -11.73
N GLY A 54 12.16 -5.74 -11.00
CA GLY A 54 11.29 -5.64 -9.82
C GLY A 54 10.12 -4.67 -9.94
N GLU A 55 9.38 -4.50 -8.85
CA GLU A 55 8.21 -3.61 -8.76
C GLU A 55 8.53 -2.13 -8.98
N TRP A 56 9.81 -1.77 -8.90
CA TRP A 56 10.33 -0.45 -9.21
C TRP A 56 10.50 -0.18 -10.70
N TYR A 57 10.24 -1.15 -11.57
CA TYR A 57 10.36 -1.01 -13.01
C TYR A 57 9.75 0.30 -13.55
N PRO A 58 8.52 0.73 -13.17
CA PRO A 58 7.94 1.98 -13.69
C PRO A 58 8.72 3.23 -13.32
N ARG A 59 9.47 3.22 -12.21
CA ARG A 59 10.36 4.32 -11.82
C ARG A 59 11.69 4.22 -12.55
N GLN A 60 12.25 3.01 -12.63
CA GLN A 60 13.59 2.78 -13.16
C GLN A 60 13.63 2.88 -14.69
N MET A 61 12.55 2.52 -15.39
CA MET A 61 12.46 2.60 -16.85
C MET A 61 12.61 4.02 -17.42
N TYR A 62 12.61 5.06 -16.57
CA TYR A 62 12.88 6.45 -16.95
C TYR A 62 14.29 6.94 -16.54
N GLN A 63 15.10 6.11 -15.88
CA GLN A 63 16.46 6.43 -15.47
C GLN A 63 17.45 5.85 -16.47
N LYS A 64 18.06 6.73 -17.28
CA LYS A 64 18.84 6.38 -18.49
C LYS A 64 19.95 5.35 -18.28
N ASP A 65 20.55 5.32 -17.10
CA ASP A 65 21.69 4.45 -16.79
C ASP A 65 21.27 3.08 -16.21
N THR A 66 19.96 2.78 -16.18
CA THR A 66 19.42 1.53 -15.62
C THR A 66 19.19 0.46 -16.67
N ALA A 67 19.22 -0.81 -16.24
CA ALA A 67 18.88 -1.93 -17.08
C ALA A 67 17.40 -1.90 -17.51
N GLU A 68 16.52 -1.41 -16.64
CA GLU A 68 15.09 -1.21 -16.92
C GLU A 68 14.87 -0.22 -18.07
N PHE A 69 15.57 0.92 -18.06
CA PHE A 69 15.49 1.90 -19.15
C PHE A 69 15.94 1.29 -20.47
N LYS A 70 17.11 0.63 -20.47
CA LYS A 70 17.61 -0.04 -21.67
C LYS A 70 16.62 -1.08 -22.19
N HIS A 71 16.14 -1.97 -21.31
CA HIS A 71 15.16 -3.00 -21.67
C HIS A 71 13.86 -2.40 -22.20
N HIS A 72 13.36 -1.32 -21.59
CA HIS A 72 12.14 -0.66 -22.01
C HIS A 72 12.24 -0.16 -23.44
N ILE A 73 13.29 0.62 -23.75
CA ILE A 73 13.51 1.18 -25.10
C ILE A 73 13.76 0.08 -26.15
N GLU A 74 14.37 -1.04 -25.77
CA GLU A 74 14.62 -2.16 -26.70
C GLU A 74 13.38 -3.04 -26.95
N THR A 75 12.39 -3.02 -26.05
CA THR A 75 11.24 -3.94 -26.08
C THR A 75 9.93 -3.27 -26.48
N TYR A 76 9.73 -1.99 -26.15
CA TYR A 76 8.48 -1.23 -26.32
C TYR A 76 8.74 0.13 -26.95
#